data_AF-A0A2N0WYE0-F1
#
_entry.id   AF-A0A2N0WYE0-F1
#
_cell.length_a   1.000
_cell.length_b   1.000
_cell.length_c   1.000
_cell.angle_alpha   90.00
_cell.angle_beta   90.00
_cell.angle_gamma   90.00
#
_symmetry.space_group_name_H-M   'P 1'
#
loop_
_entity.id
_entity.type
_entity.pdbx_description
1 polymer ?
#
loop_
_entity_poly.entity_id
_entity_poly.type
_entity_poly.pdbx_seq_one_letter_code
_entity_poly.pdbx_strand_id
1 'polypeptide(L)' 'MHLNNENKSNAFHISRLTTNQGTFQITGQNNRVSFNIKRLLMMGTDGWVELDLDKQKVQQLILLISENITNHLGDVA' A
#
# COMPACT_ATOMS: atom_id res chain seq x y z
N MET A 1 20.71 -26.60 9.28
CA MET A 1 19.26 -26.33 9.34
C MET A 1 18.99 -25.15 8.41
N HIS A 2 18.54 -25.41 7.18
CA HIS A 2 18.13 -24.34 6.25
C HIS A 2 16.73 -23.88 6.67
N LEU A 3 16.61 -22.68 7.25
CA LEU A 3 15.30 -22.05 7.43
C LEU A 3 14.86 -21.47 6.08
N ASN A 4 13.77 -22.01 5.55
CA ASN A 4 13.12 -21.58 4.32
C ASN A 4 12.77 -20.09 4.37
N ASN A 5 13.39 -19.31 3.49
CA ASN A 5 13.26 -17.86 3.42
C ASN A 5 12.10 -17.41 2.51
N GLU A 6 11.07 -18.25 2.35
CA GLU A 6 10.00 -18.07 1.35
C GLU A 6 8.81 -17.24 1.87
N ASN A 7 8.80 -16.84 3.14
CA ASN A 7 7.71 -16.07 3.75
C ASN A 7 8.18 -14.79 4.47
N LYS A 8 9.28 -14.18 4.02
CA LYS A 8 9.72 -12.91 4.61
C LYS A 8 8.81 -11.78 4.10
N SER A 9 7.85 -11.40 4.92
CA SER A 9 7.11 -10.16 4.74
C SER A 9 7.94 -8.99 5.22
N ASN A 10 8.17 -8.01 4.36
CA ASN A 10 8.81 -6.75 4.71
C ASN A 10 7.70 -5.73 5.02
N ALA A 11 7.79 -5.08 6.18
CA ALA A 11 6.93 -3.95 6.46
C ALA A 11 7.35 -2.78 5.57
N PHE A 12 6.38 -2.03 5.05
CA PHE A 12 6.64 -0.81 4.30
C PHE A 12 5.77 0.34 4.79
N HIS A 13 6.28 1.55 4.59
CA HIS A 13 5.58 2.78 4.86
C HIS A 13 5.84 3.78 3.73
N ILE A 14 4.78 4.15 3.01
CA ILE A 14 4.81 5.20 2.00
C ILE A 14 4.19 6.44 2.63
N SER A 15 5.01 7.43 2.94
CA SER A 15 4.56 8.67 3.61
C SER A 15 3.73 9.55 2.70
N ARG A 16 3.96 9.49 1.38
CA ARG A 16 3.24 10.25 0.34
C ARG A 16 3.32 9.55 -1.02
N LEU A 17 2.17 9.15 -1.56
CA LEU A 17 1.99 8.63 -2.91
C LEU A 17 0.97 9.48 -3.65
N THR A 18 1.39 10.24 -4.66
CA THR A 18 0.48 11.02 -5.50
C THR A 18 0.05 10.21 -6.72
N THR A 19 -1.25 10.04 -6.91
CA THR A 19 -1.85 9.38 -8.08
C THR A 19 -2.96 10.27 -8.65
N ASN A 20 -3.56 9.83 -9.76
CA ASN A 20 -4.72 10.51 -10.34
C ASN A 20 -5.96 10.48 -9.44
N GLN A 21 -6.00 9.60 -8.43
CA GLN A 21 -7.10 9.46 -7.48
C GLN A 21 -6.92 10.28 -6.22
N GLY A 22 -5.71 10.84 -6.00
CA GLY A 22 -5.40 11.67 -4.84
C GLY A 22 -3.98 11.45 -4.32
N THR A 23 -3.72 12.02 -3.14
CA THR A 23 -2.48 11.79 -2.41
C THR A 23 -2.75 10.86 -1.23
N PHE A 24 -1.95 9.80 -1.11
CA PHE A 24 -2.14 8.74 -0.13
C PHE A 24 -0.93 8.59 0.80
N GLN A 25 -1.19 8.19 2.03
CA GLN A 25 -0.20 7.62 2.94
C GLN A 25 -0.60 6.16 3.19
N ILE A 26 0.37 5.25 3.03
CA ILE A 26 0.09 3.81 2.97
C ILE A 26 1.05 3.10 3.91
N THR A 27 0.51 2.26 4.79
CA THR A 27 1.29 1.35 5.61
C THR A 27 0.84 -0.07 5.36
N GLY A 28 1.79 -0.97 5.18
CA GLY A 28 1.46 -2.34 4.84
C GLY A 28 2.63 -3.29 5.00
N GLN A 29 2.43 -4.49 4.50
CA GLN A 29 3.43 -5.53 4.41
C GLN A 29 3.49 -6.01 2.96
N ASN A 30 4.68 -6.15 2.39
CA ASN A 30 4.86 -6.77 1.09
C ASN A 30 5.68 -8.05 1.22
N ASN A 31 5.45 -8.97 0.30
CA ASN A 31 6.34 -10.09 0.02
C ASN A 31 6.80 -9.98 -1.44
N ARG A 32 7.39 -11.03 -2.01
CA ARG A 32 7.85 -11.01 -3.40
C ARG A 32 6.75 -10.93 -4.46
N VAL A 33 5.51 -11.25 -4.10
CA VAL A 33 4.41 -11.49 -5.06
C VAL A 33 3.26 -10.51 -4.86
N SER A 34 3.05 -10.03 -3.63
CA SER A 34 1.91 -9.20 -3.28
C SER A 34 2.20 -8.28 -2.09
N PHE A 35 1.32 -7.30 -1.93
CA PHE A 35 1.27 -6.46 -0.74
C PHE A 35 -0.10 -6.56 -0.05
N ASN A 36 -0.07 -6.36 1.25
CA ASN A 36 -1.23 -6.27 2.12
C ASN A 36 -1.22 -4.89 2.79
N ILE A 37 -2.22 -4.07 2.47
CA ILE A 37 -2.38 -2.74 3.06
C ILE A 37 -3.01 -2.90 4.44
N LYS A 38 -2.34 -2.35 5.46
CA LYS A 38 -2.83 -2.33 6.85
C LYS A 38 -3.46 -0.99 7.21
N ARG A 39 -3.02 0.08 6.56
CA ARG A 39 -3.55 1.43 6.78
C ARG A 39 -3.46 2.23 5.49
N LEU A 40 -4.55 2.93 5.15
CA LEU A 40 -4.63 3.82 4.01
C LEU A 40 -5.21 5.15 4.47
N LEU A 41 -4.46 6.22 4.30
CA LEU A 41 -4.94 7.58 4.52
C LEU A 41 -4.94 8.33 3.19
N MET A 42 -5.93 9.19 3.01
CA MET A 42 -6.05 10.09 1.87
C MET A 42 -5.92 11.53 2.35
N MET A 43 -5.21 12.37 1.61
CA MET A 43 -5.12 13.79 1.88
C MET A 43 -6.45 14.47 1.53
N GLY A 44 -7.15 14.96 2.55
CA GLY A 44 -8.31 15.84 2.43
C GLY A 44 -7.92 17.32 2.57
N THR A 45 -8.93 18.19 2.71
CA THR A 45 -8.75 19.64 2.90
C THR A 45 -8.02 19.96 4.20
N ASP A 46 -8.36 19.26 5.27
CA ASP A 46 -7.90 19.55 6.64
C ASP A 46 -6.83 18.57 7.13
N GLY A 47 -6.24 17.79 6.23
CA GLY A 47 -5.19 16.82 6.52
C GLY A 47 -5.53 15.39 6.12
N TRP A 48 -4.91 14.43 6.78
CA TRP A 48 -5.03 13.01 6.45
C TRP A 48 -6.32 12.41 7.01
N VAL A 49 -7.10 11.77 6.14
CA VAL A 49 -8.32 11.04 6.48
C VAL A 49 -8.06 9.55 6.28
N GLU A 50 -8.24 8.76 7.32
CA GLU A 50 -8.11 7.31 7.26
C GLU A 50 -9.31 6.67 6.56
N LEU A 51 -9.04 5.79 5.61
CA LEU A 51 -10.06 5.10 4.82
C LEU A 51 -10.34 3.71 5.40
N ASP A 52 -11.63 3.37 5.47
CA ASP A 52 -12.08 2.04 5.90
C ASP A 52 -11.82 1.00 4.79
N LEU A 53 -10.84 0.12 5.05
CA LEU A 53 -10.41 -0.90 4.11
C LEU A 53 -11.51 -1.93 3.81
N ASP A 54 -12.51 -2.12 4.67
CA ASP A 54 -13.58 -3.09 4.43
C ASP A 54 -14.63 -2.58 3.43
N LYS A 55 -14.57 -1.29 3.06
CA LYS A 55 -15.49 -0.72 2.07
C LYS A 55 -15.09 -1.13 0.66
N GLN A 56 -16.05 -1.64 -0.10
CA GLN A 56 -15.87 -2.00 -1.52
C GLN A 56 -15.26 -0.86 -2.36
N LYS A 57 -15.67 0.39 -2.12
CA LYS A 57 -15.10 1.55 -2.81
C LYS A 57 -13.60 1.74 -2.54
N VAL A 58 -13.17 1.45 -1.32
CA VAL A 58 -11.75 1.55 -0.92
C VAL A 58 -10.96 0.39 -1.51
N GLN A 59 -11.54 -0.83 -1.55
CA GLN A 59 -10.93 -1.96 -2.25
C GLN A 59 -10.73 -1.68 -3.75
N GLN A 60 -11.72 -1.06 -4.41
CA GLN A 60 -11.58 -0.62 -5.80
C GLN A 60 -10.51 0.46 -5.97
N LEU A 61 -10.44 1.42 -5.04
CA LEU A 61 -9.40 2.45 -5.04
C LEU A 61 -8.00 1.83 -4.93
N ILE A 62 -7.81 0.84 -4.05
CA ILE A 62 -6.55 0.12 -3.89
C ILE A 62 -6.10 -0.55 -5.19
N LEU A 63 -7.04 -1.14 -5.94
CA LEU A 63 -6.76 -1.72 -7.26
C LEU A 63 -6.32 -0.65 -8.28
N LEU A 64 -6.88 0.57 -8.20
CA LEU A 64 -6.50 1.65 -9.11
C LEU A 64 -5.10 2.21 -8.83
N ILE A 65 -4.66 2.18 -7.58
CA ILE A 65 -3.35 2.71 -7.18
C ILE A 65 -2.28 1.62 -7.00
N SER A 66 -2.61 0.35 -7.25
CA SER A 66 -1.72 -0.78 -6.98
C SER A 66 -0.41 -0.70 -7.78
N GLU A 67 -0.50 -0.29 -9.04
CA GLU A 67 0.68 -0.09 -9.90
C GLU A 67 1.57 1.03 -9.36
N ASN A 68 0.99 2.14 -8.88
CA ASN A 68 1.74 3.22 -8.25
C ASN A 68 2.46 2.74 -6.97
N ILE A 69 1.81 1.88 -6.17
CA ILE A 69 2.42 1.29 -4.97
C ILE A 69 3.61 0.42 -5.36
N THR A 70 3.44 -0.51 -6.31
CA THR A 70 4.51 -1.39 -6.79
C THR A 70 5.69 -0.59 -7.32
N ASN A 71 5.43 0.39 -8.18
CA ASN A 71 6.47 1.26 -8.74
C ASN A 71 7.21 2.05 -7.65
N HIS A 72 6.52 2.49 -6.60
CA HIS A 72 7.12 3.24 -5.51
C HIS A 72 8.00 2.38 -4.59
N LEU A 73 7.59 1.13 -4.32
CA LEU A 73 8.39 0.20 -3.51
C LEU A 73 9.65 -0.30 -4.24
N GLY A 74 9.76 -0.02 -5.54
CA GLY A 74 10.79 -0.54 -6.42
C GLY A 74 10.43 -1.94 -6.93
N ASP A 75 10.90 -2.26 -8.12
CA ASP A 75 10.75 -3.59 -8.71
C ASP A 75 11.21 -4.63 -7.68
N VAL A 76 10.38 -5.64 -7.43
CA VAL A 76 10.79 -6.78 -6.63
C VAL A 76 11.75 -7.58 -7.50
N ALA A 77 13.02 -7.18 -7.50
CA ALA A 77 14.11 -7.92 -8.11
C ALA A 77 14.39 -9.22 -7.35
#